data_AF-A0A5C0E1I5-F1
#
_entry.id   AF-A0A5C0E1I5-F1
#
_cell.length_a   1.000
_cell.length_b   1.000
_cell.length_c   1.000
_cell.angle_alpha   90.00
_cell.angle_beta   90.00
_cell.angle_gamma   90.00
#
_symmetry.space_group_name_H-M   'P 1'
#
loop_
_entity.id
_entity.type
_entity.pdbx_description
1 polymer ?
#
loop_
_entity_poly.entity_id
_entity_poly.type
_entity_poly.pdbx_seq_one_letter_code
_entity_poly.pdbx_strand_id
1 'polypeptide(L)'
;MSQNSYSETVAQLFNYQEGTGKLSPDKWPNYEKSGITTEHIPELISLATDEDFYNIDHNALLSDESGLFEYAPIHAIRILGKFRVEAAIEPLISLLSKLDDFDFNNEVLSILDEELKNVLSLIGLPVIPALSTYIANDSHGQFPRITAMLTIKTIASVYPEHYQHCVTSLSQHLESFRENDPEFNGHIIWVLSDMNAIDCLPLIERAFQAGCVDEDVIGDYDEVLVKFGLKDITDISPKTIKATDTENPISLNFTTSPRFKQLEKLNKAQQKRDARRKRNLNQLGK
;
A
#
# COMPACT_ATOMS: atom_id res chain seq x y z
N MET A 1 13.83 -22.81 3.49
CA MET A 1 13.51 -23.06 2.07
C MET A 1 14.72 -23.57 1.28
N SER A 2 14.55 -24.60 0.44
CA SER A 2 15.63 -25.11 -0.42
C SER A 2 15.47 -24.56 -1.83
N GLN A 3 16.47 -23.80 -2.30
CA GLN A 3 16.58 -23.31 -3.69
C GLN A 3 16.33 -24.41 -4.75
N ASN A 4 16.49 -25.68 -4.37
CA ASN A 4 16.30 -26.85 -5.23
C ASN A 4 14.84 -27.11 -5.64
N SER A 5 13.88 -26.33 -5.14
CA SER A 5 12.46 -26.47 -5.50
C SER A 5 12.07 -25.68 -6.76
N TYR A 6 12.99 -24.87 -7.28
CA TYR A 6 12.77 -23.98 -8.42
C TYR A 6 13.70 -24.38 -9.58
N SER A 7 13.23 -24.16 -10.82
CA SER A 7 14.06 -24.26 -12.02
C SER A 7 15.28 -23.34 -11.91
N GLU A 8 16.37 -23.66 -12.62
CA GLU A 8 17.58 -22.82 -12.62
C GLU A 8 17.26 -21.36 -13.01
N THR A 9 16.30 -21.19 -13.93
CA THR A 9 15.82 -19.89 -14.40
C THR A 9 15.09 -19.09 -13.31
N VAL A 10 14.29 -19.72 -12.44
CA VAL A 10 13.67 -18.99 -11.31
C VAL A 10 14.64 -18.87 -10.13
N ALA A 11 15.49 -19.87 -9.91
CA ALA A 11 16.49 -19.91 -8.84
C ALA A 11 17.52 -18.78 -8.93
N GLN A 12 17.75 -18.20 -10.12
CA GLN A 12 18.63 -17.03 -10.25
C GLN A 12 18.14 -15.81 -9.46
N LEU A 13 16.83 -15.70 -9.17
CA LEU A 13 16.25 -14.57 -8.43
C LEU A 13 16.75 -14.49 -6.98
N PHE A 14 17.19 -15.60 -6.41
CA PHE A 14 17.75 -15.66 -5.05
C PHE A 14 19.08 -14.92 -4.89
N ASN A 15 19.78 -14.67 -6.00
CA ASN A 15 21.09 -14.03 -6.03
C ASN A 15 21.06 -12.69 -6.79
N TYR A 16 19.87 -12.19 -7.11
CA TYR A 16 19.70 -11.02 -7.97
C TYR A 16 19.91 -9.72 -7.17
N GLN A 17 20.94 -8.95 -7.52
CA GLN A 17 21.35 -7.76 -6.76
C GLN A 17 20.58 -6.50 -7.14
N GLU A 18 20.31 -6.33 -8.43
CA GLU A 18 19.58 -5.17 -8.93
C GLU A 18 18.13 -5.21 -8.46
N GLY A 19 17.59 -4.07 -8.07
CA GLY A 19 16.20 -4.00 -7.66
C GLY A 19 15.96 -4.28 -6.17
N THR A 20 16.99 -4.42 -5.35
CA THR A 20 16.80 -4.53 -3.89
C THR A 20 16.25 -3.21 -3.33
N GLY A 21 15.21 -3.31 -2.49
CA GLY A 21 14.51 -2.17 -1.90
C GLY A 21 13.29 -1.66 -2.66
N LYS A 22 12.70 -0.58 -2.14
CA LYS A 22 11.50 0.10 -2.69
C LYS A 22 11.84 0.82 -3.99
N LEU A 23 11.13 0.51 -5.07
CA LEU A 23 11.35 1.07 -6.38
C LEU A 23 10.04 1.33 -7.10
N SER A 24 9.98 2.46 -7.79
CA SER A 24 8.90 2.73 -8.74
C SER A 24 9.02 1.80 -9.96
N PRO A 25 7.90 1.45 -10.64
CA PRO A 25 7.90 0.50 -11.74
C PRO A 25 8.89 0.82 -12.89
N ASP A 26 9.12 2.10 -13.17
CA ASP A 26 10.07 2.58 -14.18
C ASP A 26 11.54 2.28 -13.83
N LYS A 27 11.84 2.02 -12.55
CA LYS A 27 13.18 1.71 -12.05
C LYS A 27 13.39 0.23 -11.76
N TRP A 28 12.39 -0.61 -12.03
CA TRP A 28 12.55 -2.05 -11.85
C TRP A 28 13.61 -2.61 -12.81
N PRO A 29 14.40 -3.60 -12.37
CA PRO A 29 15.39 -4.26 -13.21
C PRO A 29 14.83 -4.76 -14.53
N ASN A 30 15.72 -4.87 -15.53
CA ASN A 30 15.34 -5.50 -16.78
C ASN A 30 15.39 -7.04 -16.62
N TYR A 31 14.24 -7.61 -16.27
CA TYR A 31 14.05 -9.05 -16.16
C TYR A 31 14.04 -9.79 -17.50
N GLU A 32 14.02 -9.12 -18.66
CA GLU A 32 13.99 -9.80 -19.98
C GLU A 32 15.28 -10.61 -20.24
N LYS A 33 16.40 -10.19 -19.65
CA LYS A 33 17.70 -10.86 -19.80
C LYS A 33 17.82 -12.14 -18.96
N SER A 34 16.83 -12.43 -18.13
CA SER A 34 16.83 -13.57 -17.21
C SER A 34 16.43 -14.90 -17.90
N GLY A 35 15.86 -14.84 -19.11
CA GLY A 35 15.31 -16.03 -19.77
C GLY A 35 13.97 -16.50 -19.18
N ILE A 36 13.38 -15.72 -18.26
CA ILE A 36 12.06 -16.00 -17.70
C ILE A 36 10.98 -15.78 -18.76
N THR A 37 10.21 -16.82 -19.01
CA THR A 37 9.06 -16.88 -19.92
C THR A 37 7.76 -17.21 -19.17
N THR A 38 6.64 -17.26 -19.89
CA THR A 38 5.33 -17.66 -19.35
C THR A 38 5.30 -19.08 -18.76
N GLU A 39 6.21 -19.98 -19.18
CA GLU A 39 6.33 -21.34 -18.64
C GLU A 39 6.68 -21.34 -17.15
N HIS A 40 7.31 -20.27 -16.66
CA HIS A 40 7.76 -20.13 -15.28
C HIS A 40 6.71 -19.48 -14.37
N ILE A 41 5.54 -19.07 -14.90
CA ILE A 41 4.49 -18.41 -14.12
C ILE A 41 4.10 -19.19 -12.85
N PRO A 42 3.89 -20.52 -12.88
CA PRO A 42 3.55 -21.26 -11.67
C PRO A 42 4.63 -21.18 -10.58
N GLU A 43 5.91 -21.27 -10.98
CA GLU A 43 7.05 -21.16 -10.05
C GLU A 43 7.19 -19.74 -9.50
N LEU A 44 6.96 -18.72 -10.32
CA LEU A 44 6.98 -17.32 -9.89
C LEU A 44 5.85 -17.01 -8.90
N ILE A 45 4.64 -17.54 -9.14
CA ILE A 45 3.54 -17.42 -8.18
C ILE A 45 3.93 -18.11 -6.87
N SER A 46 4.45 -19.34 -6.94
CA SER A 46 4.89 -20.09 -5.76
C SER A 46 5.94 -19.32 -4.95
N LEU A 47 6.95 -18.75 -5.61
CA LEU A 47 8.00 -17.97 -4.97
C LEU A 47 7.45 -16.65 -4.39
N ALA A 48 6.55 -15.99 -5.12
CA ALA A 48 5.92 -14.75 -4.68
C ALA A 48 5.05 -14.94 -3.43
N THR A 49 4.38 -16.08 -3.28
CA THR A 49 3.48 -16.35 -2.16
C THR A 49 4.09 -17.21 -1.06
N ASP A 50 5.39 -17.45 -1.12
CA ASP A 50 6.08 -18.29 -0.16
C ASP A 50 6.14 -17.58 1.22
N GLU A 51 5.35 -18.08 2.17
CA GLU A 51 5.17 -17.47 3.48
C GLU A 51 6.45 -17.40 4.32
N ASP A 52 7.40 -18.30 4.07
CA ASP A 52 8.65 -18.34 4.83
C ASP A 52 9.43 -17.04 4.65
N PHE A 53 9.29 -16.34 3.52
CA PHE A 53 9.99 -15.07 3.28
C PHE A 53 9.37 -13.87 4.02
N TYR A 54 8.09 -13.96 4.39
CA TYR A 54 7.37 -12.86 5.03
C TYR A 54 7.37 -12.97 6.56
N ASN A 55 7.68 -14.15 7.09
CA ASN A 55 7.70 -14.44 8.52
C ASN A 55 9.12 -14.42 9.13
N ILE A 56 10.13 -13.97 8.37
CA ILE A 56 11.53 -13.97 8.82
C ILE A 56 11.74 -12.91 9.91
N ASP A 57 12.29 -13.31 11.06
CA ASP A 57 12.82 -12.36 12.04
C ASP A 57 14.15 -11.78 11.53
N HIS A 58 14.06 -10.64 10.85
CA HIS A 58 15.23 -9.95 10.28
C HIS A 58 16.23 -9.46 11.34
N ASN A 59 15.93 -9.51 12.66
CA ASN A 59 16.94 -9.23 13.68
C ASN A 59 17.96 -10.39 13.82
N ALA A 60 17.62 -11.61 13.39
CA ALA A 60 18.47 -12.78 13.51
C ALA A 60 19.45 -12.98 12.33
N LEU A 61 19.21 -12.34 11.18
CA LEU A 61 19.95 -12.60 9.93
C LEU A 61 20.96 -11.49 9.54
N LEU A 62 21.09 -10.44 10.35
CA LEU A 62 22.00 -9.31 10.08
C LEU A 62 23.51 -9.65 10.15
N SER A 63 23.87 -10.93 10.24
CA SER A 63 25.23 -11.41 10.43
C SER A 63 25.89 -12.04 9.20
N ASP A 64 25.19 -12.26 8.08
CA ASP A 64 25.83 -12.80 6.86
C ASP A 64 25.65 -11.90 5.62
N GLU A 65 26.61 -12.03 4.71
CA GLU A 65 26.69 -11.28 3.45
C GLU A 65 25.71 -11.82 2.37
N SER A 66 24.78 -12.72 2.72
CA SER A 66 23.88 -13.43 1.78
C SER A 66 22.46 -12.89 1.69
N GLY A 67 22.17 -11.74 2.32
CA GLY A 67 20.84 -11.09 2.41
C GLY A 67 20.15 -10.68 1.09
N LEU A 68 20.53 -11.24 -0.05
CA LEU A 68 19.81 -11.09 -1.33
C LEU A 68 18.62 -12.04 -1.43
N PHE A 69 18.70 -13.21 -0.78
CA PHE A 69 17.67 -14.24 -0.92
C PHE A 69 16.29 -13.75 -0.46
N GLU A 70 16.24 -12.87 0.55
CA GLU A 70 14.99 -12.30 1.09
C GLU A 70 14.21 -11.44 0.06
N TYR A 71 14.88 -10.96 -0.99
CA TYR A 71 14.27 -10.15 -2.06
C TYR A 71 13.76 -11.00 -3.24
N ALA A 72 14.05 -12.31 -3.26
CA ALA A 72 13.55 -13.23 -4.29
C ALA A 72 12.03 -13.13 -4.53
N PRO A 73 11.16 -13.14 -3.49
CA PRO A 73 9.71 -12.96 -3.69
C PRO A 73 9.36 -11.60 -4.29
N ILE A 74 10.08 -10.53 -3.92
CA ILE A 74 9.84 -9.19 -4.49
C ILE A 74 10.16 -9.18 -5.99
N HIS A 75 11.24 -9.84 -6.41
CA HIS A 75 11.53 -9.99 -7.83
C HIS A 75 10.45 -10.78 -8.57
N ALA A 76 9.96 -11.88 -7.97
CA ALA A 76 8.89 -12.67 -8.55
C ALA A 76 7.61 -11.85 -8.75
N ILE A 77 7.18 -11.11 -7.72
CA ILE A 77 6.00 -10.23 -7.76
C ILE A 77 6.12 -9.21 -8.90
N ARG A 78 7.27 -8.55 -9.03
CA ARG A 78 7.52 -7.57 -10.10
C ARG A 78 7.45 -8.17 -11.50
N ILE A 79 7.98 -9.38 -11.68
CA ILE A 79 7.92 -10.08 -12.97
C ILE A 79 6.47 -10.40 -13.33
N LEU A 80 5.68 -10.93 -12.37
CA LEU A 80 4.25 -11.20 -12.56
C LEU A 80 3.49 -9.92 -12.97
N GLY A 81 3.81 -8.78 -12.35
CA GLY A 81 3.26 -7.47 -12.72
C GLY A 81 3.66 -7.00 -14.12
N LYS A 82 4.95 -7.09 -14.47
CA LYS A 82 5.43 -6.71 -15.82
C LYS A 82 4.78 -7.55 -16.91
N PHE A 83 4.56 -8.83 -16.66
CA PHE A 83 3.89 -9.74 -17.60
C PHE A 83 2.36 -9.70 -17.49
N ARG A 84 1.81 -8.88 -16.59
CA ARG A 84 0.36 -8.71 -16.38
C ARG A 84 -0.35 -10.05 -16.19
N VAL A 85 0.21 -10.91 -15.36
CA VAL A 85 -0.24 -12.28 -15.19
C VAL A 85 -1.55 -12.32 -14.39
N GLU A 86 -2.69 -12.49 -15.07
CA GLU A 86 -4.00 -12.56 -14.42
C GLU A 86 -4.12 -13.74 -13.42
N ALA A 87 -3.45 -14.86 -13.69
CA ALA A 87 -3.41 -16.00 -12.78
C ALA A 87 -2.76 -15.68 -11.42
N ALA A 88 -2.02 -14.57 -11.32
CA ALA A 88 -1.39 -14.12 -10.08
C ALA A 88 -2.28 -13.20 -9.24
N ILE A 89 -3.45 -12.77 -9.73
CA ILE A 89 -4.30 -11.79 -9.02
C ILE A 89 -4.67 -12.28 -7.62
N GLU A 90 -5.34 -13.43 -7.51
CA GLU A 90 -5.76 -13.99 -6.22
C GLU A 90 -4.55 -14.33 -5.32
N PRO A 91 -3.49 -15.01 -5.81
CA PRO A 91 -2.28 -15.22 -5.03
C PRO A 91 -1.67 -13.94 -4.45
N LEU A 92 -1.56 -12.87 -5.24
CA LEU A 92 -0.97 -11.60 -4.79
C LEU A 92 -1.88 -10.83 -3.84
N ILE A 93 -3.20 -10.88 -4.04
CA ILE A 93 -4.16 -10.28 -3.11
C ILE A 93 -4.11 -10.97 -1.74
N SER A 94 -3.87 -12.29 -1.70
CA SER A 94 -3.73 -13.02 -0.43
C SER A 94 -2.59 -12.48 0.45
N LEU A 95 -1.56 -11.88 -0.15
CA LEU A 95 -0.42 -11.28 0.55
C LEU A 95 -0.77 -9.98 1.28
N LEU A 96 -1.90 -9.33 0.97
CA LEU A 96 -2.36 -8.16 1.71
C LEU A 96 -2.58 -8.48 3.20
N SER A 97 -2.93 -9.72 3.55
CA SER A 97 -3.08 -10.16 4.95
C SER A 97 -1.78 -10.03 5.75
N LYS A 98 -0.61 -10.09 5.10
CA LYS A 98 0.68 -9.87 5.77
C LYS A 98 0.87 -8.42 6.23
N LEU A 99 0.00 -7.52 5.78
CA LEU A 99 -0.02 -6.12 6.21
C LEU A 99 -0.89 -5.89 7.45
N ASP A 100 -1.62 -6.89 7.96
CA ASP A 100 -2.39 -6.76 9.21
C ASP A 100 -1.47 -6.60 10.41
N ASP A 101 -0.40 -7.40 10.48
CA ASP A 101 0.62 -7.35 11.53
C ASP A 101 1.87 -6.58 11.07
N PHE A 102 1.67 -5.50 10.31
CA PHE A 102 2.75 -4.76 9.67
C PHE A 102 3.78 -4.23 10.69
N ASP A 103 4.91 -4.93 10.82
CA ASP A 103 6.07 -4.45 11.55
C ASP A 103 6.94 -3.59 10.62
N PHE A 104 6.99 -2.29 10.88
CA PHE A 104 7.85 -1.33 10.17
C PHE A 104 9.34 -1.67 10.24
N ASN A 105 9.77 -2.56 11.15
CA ASN A 105 11.14 -3.06 11.22
C ASN A 105 11.43 -4.14 10.17
N ASN A 106 10.41 -4.81 9.64
CA ASN A 106 10.53 -5.78 8.56
C ASN A 106 10.65 -5.05 7.21
N GLU A 107 11.85 -5.09 6.62
CA GLU A 107 12.14 -4.39 5.36
C GLU A 107 11.37 -4.99 4.18
N VAL A 108 11.21 -6.32 4.13
CA VAL A 108 10.48 -7.01 3.06
C VAL A 108 8.99 -6.65 3.10
N LEU A 109 8.34 -6.66 4.28
CA LEU A 109 6.94 -6.24 4.41
C LEU A 109 6.75 -4.76 4.03
N SER A 110 7.70 -3.90 4.41
CA SER A 110 7.67 -2.49 4.03
C SER A 110 7.72 -2.28 2.52
N ILE A 111 8.48 -3.12 1.80
CA ILE A 111 8.53 -3.10 0.34
C ILE A 111 7.24 -3.70 -0.23
N LEU A 112 6.75 -4.80 0.33
CA LEU A 112 5.58 -5.53 -0.12
C LEU A 112 4.33 -4.64 -0.23
N ASP A 113 4.07 -3.78 0.75
CA ASP A 113 2.92 -2.85 0.71
C ASP A 113 2.91 -1.96 -0.55
N GLU A 114 4.07 -1.45 -0.96
CA GLU A 114 4.20 -0.61 -2.16
C GLU A 114 4.18 -1.45 -3.44
N GLU A 115 4.85 -2.60 -3.43
CA GLU A 115 4.95 -3.48 -4.59
C GLU A 115 3.62 -4.14 -4.95
N LEU A 116 2.81 -4.56 -3.97
CA LEU A 116 1.48 -5.12 -4.24
C LEU A 116 0.60 -4.09 -4.96
N LYS A 117 0.57 -2.84 -4.48
CA LYS A 117 -0.16 -1.76 -5.15
C LYS A 117 0.31 -1.57 -6.59
N ASN A 118 1.63 -1.47 -6.79
CA ASN A 118 2.21 -1.24 -8.11
C ASN A 118 1.95 -2.41 -9.07
N VAL A 119 2.18 -3.64 -8.64
CA VAL A 119 2.05 -4.85 -9.47
C VAL A 119 0.59 -5.12 -9.85
N LEU A 120 -0.32 -5.09 -8.86
CA LEU A 120 -1.74 -5.26 -9.12
C LEU A 120 -2.25 -4.14 -10.06
N SER A 121 -1.75 -2.92 -9.89
CA SER A 121 -2.10 -1.82 -10.80
C SER A 121 -1.58 -2.02 -12.22
N LEU A 122 -0.43 -2.67 -12.42
CA LEU A 122 0.07 -2.98 -13.77
C LEU A 122 -0.77 -4.05 -14.48
N ILE A 123 -1.31 -5.03 -13.74
CA ILE A 123 -2.23 -6.03 -14.29
C ILE A 123 -3.51 -5.34 -14.81
N GLY A 124 -4.04 -4.37 -14.05
CA GLY A 124 -5.08 -3.45 -14.52
C GLY A 124 -6.51 -3.89 -14.20
N LEU A 125 -7.44 -3.64 -15.13
CA LEU A 125 -8.89 -3.78 -14.89
C LEU A 125 -9.34 -5.15 -14.31
N PRO A 126 -8.78 -6.31 -14.73
CA PRO A 126 -9.19 -7.61 -14.20
C PRO A 126 -9.01 -7.79 -12.69
N VAL A 127 -8.20 -6.93 -12.05
CA VAL A 127 -7.92 -6.97 -10.61
C VAL A 127 -9.11 -6.46 -9.78
N ILE A 128 -9.93 -5.55 -10.32
CA ILE A 128 -10.95 -4.83 -9.56
C ILE A 128 -11.92 -5.79 -8.83
N PRO A 129 -12.52 -6.82 -9.48
CA PRO A 129 -13.48 -7.70 -8.79
C PRO A 129 -12.89 -8.44 -7.56
N ALA A 130 -11.64 -8.89 -7.66
CA ALA A 130 -10.96 -9.57 -6.56
C ALA A 130 -10.64 -8.60 -5.42
N LEU A 131 -10.18 -7.38 -5.74
CA LEU A 131 -10.00 -6.33 -4.74
C LEU A 131 -11.31 -5.92 -4.08
N SER A 132 -12.40 -5.77 -4.84
CA SER A 132 -13.72 -5.46 -4.27
C SER A 132 -14.16 -6.54 -3.28
N THR A 133 -13.92 -7.82 -3.61
CA THR A 133 -14.22 -8.94 -2.72
C THR A 133 -13.39 -8.84 -1.42
N TYR A 134 -12.09 -8.55 -1.53
CA TYR A 134 -11.21 -8.35 -0.39
C TYR A 134 -11.65 -7.15 0.48
N ILE A 135 -12.01 -6.02 -0.14
CA ILE A 135 -12.47 -4.80 0.53
C ILE A 135 -13.78 -5.03 1.26
N ALA A 136 -14.68 -5.85 0.73
CA ALA A 136 -15.98 -6.15 1.35
C ALA A 136 -15.89 -7.09 2.56
N ASN A 137 -14.81 -7.87 2.69
CA ASN A 137 -14.66 -8.81 3.78
C ASN A 137 -14.14 -8.11 5.05
N ASP A 138 -15.02 -7.91 6.02
CA ASP A 138 -14.73 -7.26 7.31
C ASP A 138 -13.88 -8.12 8.26
N SER A 139 -13.64 -9.39 7.92
CA SER A 139 -12.68 -10.24 8.66
C SER A 139 -11.22 -9.82 8.46
N HIS A 140 -10.93 -9.00 7.43
CA HIS A 140 -9.60 -8.43 7.22
C HIS A 140 -9.43 -7.12 8.00
N GLY A 141 -8.20 -6.85 8.45
CA GLY A 141 -7.92 -5.58 9.11
C GLY A 141 -8.11 -4.39 8.16
N GLN A 142 -8.30 -3.23 8.77
CA GLN A 142 -8.61 -2.00 8.04
C GLN A 142 -7.46 -1.56 7.14
N PHE A 143 -6.20 -1.71 7.59
CA PHE A 143 -5.02 -1.29 6.83
C PHE A 143 -4.91 -1.98 5.46
N PRO A 144 -4.93 -3.33 5.33
CA PRO A 144 -4.90 -3.96 4.02
C PRO A 144 -6.13 -3.69 3.15
N ARG A 145 -7.32 -3.51 3.75
CA ARG A 145 -8.51 -3.08 3.02
C ARG A 145 -8.32 -1.68 2.43
N ILE A 146 -7.67 -0.77 3.15
CA ILE A 146 -7.27 0.56 2.63
C ILE A 146 -6.23 0.41 1.52
N THR A 147 -5.22 -0.45 1.66
CA THR A 147 -4.25 -0.72 0.60
C THR A 147 -4.92 -1.26 -0.67
N ALA A 148 -5.95 -2.11 -0.54
CA ALA A 148 -6.76 -2.55 -1.66
C ALA A 148 -7.52 -1.40 -2.34
N MET A 149 -8.14 -0.49 -1.58
CA MET A 149 -8.78 0.72 -2.13
C MET A 149 -7.79 1.63 -2.86
N LEU A 150 -6.60 1.82 -2.28
CA LEU A 150 -5.53 2.60 -2.91
C LEU A 150 -5.02 1.95 -4.19
N THR A 151 -5.01 0.62 -4.27
CA THR A 151 -4.67 -0.11 -5.50
C THR A 151 -5.69 0.20 -6.61
N ILE A 152 -6.99 0.22 -6.30
CA ILE A 152 -8.04 0.61 -7.26
C ILE A 152 -7.82 2.05 -7.77
N LYS A 153 -7.48 2.99 -6.88
CA LYS A 153 -7.11 4.35 -7.27
C LYS A 153 -5.88 4.38 -8.18
N THR A 154 -4.84 3.59 -7.87
CA THR A 154 -3.62 3.53 -8.68
C THR A 154 -3.92 2.94 -10.07
N ILE A 155 -4.81 1.96 -10.20
CA ILE A 155 -5.29 1.47 -11.51
C ILE A 155 -5.86 2.62 -12.35
N ALA A 156 -6.72 3.47 -11.79
CA ALA A 156 -7.27 4.63 -12.50
C ALA A 156 -6.19 5.66 -12.92
N SER A 157 -5.10 5.75 -12.16
CA SER A 157 -3.98 6.64 -12.47
C SER A 157 -3.09 6.08 -13.59
N VAL A 158 -2.89 4.75 -13.62
CA VAL A 158 -2.12 4.05 -14.66
C VAL A 158 -2.92 3.94 -15.96
N TYR A 159 -4.23 3.70 -15.86
CA TYR A 159 -5.15 3.52 -16.98
C TYR A 159 -6.34 4.49 -16.84
N PRO A 160 -6.22 5.75 -17.29
CA PRO A 160 -7.30 6.74 -17.20
C PRO A 160 -8.62 6.28 -17.86
N GLU A 161 -8.56 5.42 -18.87
CA GLU A 161 -9.74 4.79 -19.50
C GLU A 161 -10.53 3.88 -18.56
N HIS A 162 -9.93 3.44 -17.45
CA HIS A 162 -10.56 2.62 -16.41
C HIS A 162 -11.06 3.43 -15.22
N TYR A 163 -10.92 4.77 -15.25
CA TYR A 163 -11.33 5.67 -14.18
C TYR A 163 -12.76 5.38 -13.67
N GLN A 164 -13.72 5.30 -14.59
CA GLN A 164 -15.12 5.10 -14.21
C GLN A 164 -15.36 3.75 -13.52
N HIS A 165 -14.67 2.68 -13.95
CA HIS A 165 -14.78 1.37 -13.33
C HIS A 165 -14.26 1.40 -11.88
N CYS A 166 -13.16 2.12 -11.65
CA CYS A 166 -12.55 2.29 -10.33
C CYS A 166 -13.46 3.10 -9.39
N VAL A 167 -13.99 4.23 -9.89
CA VAL A 167 -14.93 5.08 -9.15
C VAL A 167 -16.21 4.31 -8.80
N THR A 168 -16.78 3.58 -9.77
CA THR A 168 -17.99 2.78 -9.54
C THR A 168 -17.75 1.71 -8.48
N SER A 169 -16.63 0.99 -8.51
CA SER A 169 -16.31 -0.02 -7.50
C SER A 169 -16.21 0.59 -6.09
N LEU A 170 -15.49 1.70 -5.93
CA LEU A 170 -15.36 2.36 -4.62
C LEU A 170 -16.71 2.95 -4.14
N SER A 171 -17.52 3.48 -5.06
CA SER A 171 -18.85 3.98 -4.74
C SER A 171 -19.78 2.88 -4.23
N GLN A 172 -19.73 1.69 -4.82
CA GLN A 172 -20.51 0.54 -4.36
C GLN A 172 -20.18 0.14 -2.92
N HIS A 173 -18.93 0.26 -2.49
CA HIS A 173 -18.57 0.06 -1.08
C HIS A 173 -19.17 1.15 -0.19
N LEU A 174 -19.16 2.41 -0.63
CA LEU A 174 -19.77 3.52 0.12
C LEU A 174 -21.31 3.45 0.15
N GLU A 175 -21.97 2.80 -0.81
CA GLU A 175 -23.44 2.61 -0.78
C GLU A 175 -23.91 1.88 0.48
N SER A 176 -23.04 1.06 1.08
CA SER A 176 -23.29 0.36 2.35
C SER A 176 -22.84 1.17 3.58
N PHE A 177 -22.86 2.51 3.50
CA PHE A 177 -22.35 3.40 4.56
C PHE A 177 -23.03 3.18 5.92
N ARG A 178 -24.25 2.61 5.97
CA ARG A 178 -24.96 2.35 7.23
C ARG A 178 -24.46 1.11 7.95
N GLU A 179 -23.94 0.16 7.18
CA GLU A 179 -23.41 -1.12 7.65
C GLU A 179 -21.91 -1.05 7.92
N ASN A 180 -21.20 -0.20 7.17
CA ASN A 180 -19.77 0.02 7.33
C ASN A 180 -19.45 0.79 8.61
N ASP A 181 -18.25 0.54 9.13
CA ASP A 181 -17.63 1.38 10.15
C ASP A 181 -17.43 2.84 9.64
N PRO A 182 -17.74 3.88 10.46
CA PRO A 182 -17.61 5.27 10.04
C PRO A 182 -16.19 5.70 9.64
N GLU A 183 -15.15 5.15 10.27
CA GLU A 183 -13.74 5.41 9.91
C GLU A 183 -13.46 4.85 8.52
N PHE A 184 -13.95 3.63 8.25
CA PHE A 184 -13.84 3.00 6.95
C PHE A 184 -14.57 3.79 5.84
N ASN A 185 -15.78 4.31 6.12
CA ASN A 185 -16.47 5.22 5.20
C ASN A 185 -15.66 6.49 4.93
N GLY A 186 -15.05 7.07 5.97
CA GLY A 186 -14.15 8.22 5.84
C GLY A 186 -12.98 7.94 4.88
N HIS A 187 -12.40 6.74 4.95
CA HIS A 187 -11.35 6.31 4.02
C HIS A 187 -11.84 6.12 2.57
N ILE A 188 -13.03 5.56 2.36
CA ILE A 188 -13.59 5.45 1.00
C ILE A 188 -13.79 6.85 0.40
N ILE A 189 -14.36 7.78 1.19
CA ILE A 189 -14.57 9.18 0.76
C ILE A 189 -13.24 9.87 0.50
N TRP A 190 -12.22 9.62 1.32
CA TRP A 190 -10.87 10.12 1.09
C TRP A 190 -10.34 9.69 -0.27
N VAL A 191 -10.41 8.40 -0.60
CA VAL A 191 -9.92 7.88 -1.89
C VAL A 191 -10.72 8.46 -3.06
N LEU A 192 -12.05 8.53 -2.95
CA LEU A 192 -12.92 9.12 -3.98
C LEU A 192 -12.63 10.62 -4.20
N SER A 193 -12.35 11.37 -3.13
CA SER A 193 -11.96 12.78 -3.20
C SER A 193 -10.62 12.96 -3.89
N ASP A 194 -9.63 12.11 -3.57
CA ASP A 194 -8.30 12.13 -4.19
C ASP A 194 -8.34 11.74 -5.68
N MET A 195 -9.37 10.99 -6.08
CA MET A 195 -9.69 10.68 -7.47
C MET A 195 -10.53 11.77 -8.17
N ASN A 196 -10.91 12.84 -7.47
CA ASN A 196 -11.81 13.88 -7.97
C ASN A 196 -13.13 13.30 -8.55
N ALA A 197 -13.70 12.29 -7.89
CA ALA A 197 -14.94 11.62 -8.31
C ALA A 197 -16.20 12.46 -8.01
N ILE A 198 -16.37 13.57 -8.72
CA ILE A 198 -17.44 14.57 -8.50
C ILE A 198 -18.84 13.94 -8.55
N ASP A 199 -19.05 12.95 -9.44
CA ASP A 199 -20.33 12.27 -9.58
C ASP A 199 -20.77 11.50 -8.31
N CYS A 200 -19.84 11.23 -7.39
CA CYS A 200 -20.12 10.55 -6.13
C CYS A 200 -20.63 11.51 -5.03
N LEU A 201 -20.58 12.83 -5.22
CA LEU A 201 -20.96 13.80 -4.19
C LEU A 201 -22.36 13.58 -3.59
N PRO A 202 -23.42 13.25 -4.37
CA PRO A 202 -24.73 12.96 -3.78
C PRO A 202 -24.72 11.73 -2.85
N LEU A 203 -23.86 10.74 -3.11
CA LEU A 203 -23.69 9.59 -2.22
C LEU A 203 -22.91 10.01 -0.96
N ILE A 204 -21.84 10.77 -1.12
CA ILE A 204 -21.02 11.29 -0.02
C ILE A 204 -21.88 12.14 0.93
N GLU A 205 -22.67 13.07 0.39
CA GLU A 205 -23.57 13.92 1.18
C GLU A 205 -24.56 13.09 2.01
N ARG A 206 -25.17 12.06 1.42
CA ARG A 206 -26.07 11.15 2.14
C ARG A 206 -25.38 10.43 3.30
N ALA A 207 -24.11 10.04 3.15
CA ALA A 207 -23.34 9.39 4.21
C ALA A 207 -23.08 10.35 5.38
N PHE A 208 -22.71 11.62 5.09
CA PHE A 208 -22.56 12.66 6.12
C PHE A 208 -23.88 12.99 6.82
N GLN A 209 -24.96 13.20 6.06
CA GLN A 209 -26.29 13.49 6.63
C GLN A 209 -26.81 12.34 7.52
N ALA A 210 -26.41 11.10 7.24
CA ALA A 210 -26.74 9.94 8.05
C ALA A 210 -25.87 9.80 9.32
N GLY A 211 -24.84 10.62 9.50
CA GLY A 211 -23.88 10.52 10.60
C GLY A 211 -23.01 9.26 10.50
N CYS A 212 -22.78 8.75 9.29
CA CYS A 212 -22.07 7.50 9.03
C CYS A 212 -20.61 7.72 8.60
N VAL A 213 -20.04 8.89 8.85
CA VAL A 213 -18.67 9.24 8.43
C VAL A 213 -17.90 9.74 9.64
N ASP A 214 -16.71 9.18 9.88
CA ASP A 214 -15.79 9.73 10.86
C ASP A 214 -15.09 10.97 10.29
N GLU A 215 -15.47 12.14 10.81
CA GLU A 215 -14.91 13.42 10.40
C GLU A 215 -13.44 13.59 10.82
N ASP A 216 -12.93 12.84 11.79
CA ASP A 216 -11.50 12.90 12.17
C ASP A 216 -10.60 12.32 11.06
N VAL A 217 -11.16 11.47 10.19
CA VAL A 217 -10.44 10.88 9.04
C VAL A 217 -10.38 11.83 7.85
N ILE A 218 -11.51 12.43 7.49
CA ILE A 218 -11.71 13.09 6.19
C ILE A 218 -12.00 14.59 6.29
N GLY A 219 -12.36 15.08 7.48
CA GLY A 219 -12.96 16.39 7.70
C GLY A 219 -14.49 16.33 7.59
N ASP A 220 -15.14 17.46 7.81
CA ASP A 220 -16.59 17.56 7.55
C ASP A 220 -16.91 17.64 6.06
N TYR A 221 -18.21 17.69 5.74
CA TYR A 221 -18.66 17.78 4.36
C TYR A 221 -18.20 19.06 3.64
N ASP A 222 -18.06 20.19 4.34
CA ASP A 222 -17.55 21.42 3.74
C ASP A 222 -16.07 21.31 3.36
N GLU A 223 -15.25 20.69 4.22
CA GLU A 223 -13.85 20.38 3.94
C GLU A 223 -13.71 19.40 2.76
N VAL A 224 -14.65 18.48 2.61
CA VAL A 224 -14.74 17.63 1.41
C VAL A 224 -15.06 18.45 0.17
N LEU A 225 -16.03 19.38 0.21
CA LEU A 225 -16.32 20.26 -0.94
C LEU A 225 -15.12 21.14 -1.35
N VAL A 226 -14.30 21.56 -0.40
CA VAL A 226 -13.03 22.24 -0.69
C VAL A 226 -12.05 21.31 -1.42
N LYS A 227 -11.93 20.04 -1.01
CA LYS A 227 -11.09 19.04 -1.70
C LYS A 227 -11.54 18.81 -3.15
N PHE A 228 -12.84 18.87 -3.42
CA PHE A 228 -13.41 18.83 -4.77
C PHE A 228 -13.32 20.16 -5.54
N GLY A 229 -12.81 21.23 -4.92
CA GLY A 229 -12.71 22.56 -5.54
C GLY A 229 -14.06 23.25 -5.75
N LEU A 230 -15.11 22.84 -5.01
CA LEU A 230 -16.47 23.38 -5.11
C LEU A 230 -16.77 24.45 -4.05
N LYS A 231 -15.88 24.62 -3.07
CA LYS A 231 -15.95 25.65 -2.03
C LYS A 231 -14.56 26.24 -1.79
N ASP A 232 -14.48 27.51 -1.40
CA ASP A 232 -13.21 28.12 -0.98
C ASP A 232 -12.97 27.82 0.51
N ILE A 233 -11.70 27.61 0.89
CA ILE A 233 -11.31 27.40 2.30
C ILE A 233 -11.62 28.62 3.19
N THR A 234 -11.75 29.81 2.59
CA THR A 234 -12.13 31.05 3.28
C THR A 234 -13.63 31.13 3.58
N ASP A 235 -14.46 30.34 2.90
CA ASP A 235 -15.92 30.27 3.10
C ASP A 235 -16.32 29.30 4.23
N ILE A 236 -15.36 28.58 4.80
CA ILE A 236 -15.58 27.71 5.94
C ILE A 236 -15.27 28.48 7.23
N SER A 237 -16.19 28.44 8.19
CA SER A 237 -15.92 29.02 9.50
C SER A 237 -14.79 28.23 10.17
N PRO A 238 -13.76 28.89 10.74
CA PRO A 238 -12.75 28.19 11.52
C PRO A 238 -13.46 27.40 12.62
N LYS A 239 -13.33 26.06 12.62
CA LYS A 239 -13.89 25.25 13.70
C LYS A 239 -13.25 25.71 15.00
N THR A 240 -14.04 26.38 15.85
CA THR A 240 -13.62 26.74 17.21
C THR A 240 -13.36 25.43 17.94
N ILE A 241 -12.09 25.11 18.18
CA ILE A 241 -11.73 24.09 19.16
C ILE A 241 -12.35 24.58 20.47
N LYS A 242 -13.47 23.97 20.89
CA LYS A 242 -14.00 24.20 22.23
C LYS A 242 -12.95 23.66 23.18
N ALA A 243 -12.12 24.56 23.71
CA ALA A 243 -11.33 24.28 24.89
C ALA A 243 -12.32 23.87 25.97
N THR A 244 -12.42 22.57 26.26
CA THR A 244 -12.97 22.11 27.53
C THR A 244 -12.09 22.71 28.61
N ASP A 245 -12.71 23.48 29.51
CA ASP A 245 -12.10 24.21 30.61
C ASP A 245 -11.27 23.29 31.53
N THR A 246 -10.04 23.03 31.14
CA THR A 246 -8.95 22.68 32.05
C THR A 246 -7.76 23.52 31.63
N GLU A 247 -7.60 24.64 32.33
CA GLU A 247 -6.45 25.51 32.21
C GLU A 247 -5.15 24.73 32.37
N ASN A 248 -4.38 24.62 31.29
CA ASN A 248 -2.93 24.64 31.37
C ASN A 248 -2.42 25.25 30.06
N PRO A 249 -1.59 26.31 30.11
CA PRO A 249 -1.15 27.00 28.92
C PRO A 249 -0.44 26.03 27.99
N ILE A 250 -0.94 25.94 26.75
CA ILE A 250 -0.41 25.10 25.68
C ILE A 250 1.01 25.60 25.39
N SER A 251 1.99 24.97 26.05
CA SER A 251 3.28 24.74 25.41
C SER A 251 2.99 23.85 24.21
N LEU A 252 3.30 24.35 23.01
CA LEU A 252 3.29 23.60 21.76
C LEU A 252 4.30 22.45 21.86
N ASN A 253 3.92 21.38 22.54
CA ASN A 253 4.63 20.11 22.61
C ASN A 253 3.91 19.11 21.71
N PHE A 254 4.14 19.21 20.39
CA PHE A 254 3.77 18.19 19.40
C PHE A 254 4.54 16.86 19.57
N THR A 255 5.15 16.60 20.73
CA THR A 255 6.20 15.59 20.91
C THR A 255 5.79 14.40 21.77
N THR A 256 4.52 14.28 22.18
CA THR A 256 4.09 13.21 23.10
C THR A 256 3.08 12.20 22.55
N SER A 257 2.54 12.41 21.34
CA SER A 257 1.73 11.37 20.68
C SER A 257 2.61 10.13 20.41
N PRO A 258 2.16 8.91 20.76
CA PRO A 258 2.87 7.66 20.47
C PRO A 258 3.29 7.57 19.01
N ARG A 259 2.42 8.03 18.10
CA ARG A 259 2.63 8.08 16.65
C ARG A 259 3.81 8.98 16.26
N PHE A 260 3.98 10.14 16.92
CA PHE A 260 5.08 11.08 16.66
C PHE A 260 6.43 10.62 17.23
N LYS A 261 6.45 10.04 18.44
CA LYS A 261 7.66 9.43 19.00
C LYS A 261 8.11 8.22 18.17
N GLN A 262 7.17 7.50 17.59
CA GLN A 262 7.43 6.40 16.66
C GLN A 262 7.99 6.94 15.34
N LEU A 263 7.38 7.95 14.71
CA LEU A 263 7.90 8.67 13.54
C LEU A 263 9.33 9.22 13.72
N GLU A 264 9.65 9.74 14.91
CA GLU A 264 11.00 10.26 15.20
C GLU A 264 12.04 9.14 15.37
N LYS A 265 11.66 8.01 15.98
CA LYS A 265 12.49 6.79 16.02
C LYS A 265 12.67 6.19 14.62
N LEU A 266 11.62 6.19 13.81
CA LEU A 266 11.58 5.71 12.43
C LEU A 266 12.51 6.53 11.52
N ASN A 267 12.47 7.87 11.61
CA ASN A 267 13.38 8.75 10.86
C ASN A 267 14.85 8.53 11.25
N LYS A 268 15.15 8.30 12.53
CA LYS A 268 16.51 8.00 12.99
C LYS A 268 16.99 6.62 12.53
N ALA A 269 16.09 5.63 12.45
CA ALA A 269 16.40 4.30 11.92
C ALA A 269 16.65 4.34 10.40
N GLN A 270 15.79 5.03 9.64
CA GLN A 270 15.95 5.22 8.19
C GLN A 270 17.26 5.94 7.85
N GLN A 271 17.60 7.02 8.56
CA GLN A 271 18.86 7.74 8.37
C GLN A 271 20.09 6.86 8.62
N LYS A 272 20.05 5.98 9.64
CA LYS A 272 21.14 5.02 9.90
C LYS A 272 21.24 3.97 8.79
N ARG A 273 20.12 3.51 8.25
CA ARG A 273 20.05 2.54 7.14
C ARG A 273 20.59 3.13 5.83
N ASP A 274 20.18 4.34 5.47
CA ASP A 274 20.69 5.05 4.29
C ASP A 274 22.20 5.34 4.38
N ALA A 275 22.68 5.66 5.59
CA ALA A 275 24.12 5.83 5.84
C ALA A 275 24.90 4.52 5.68
N ARG A 276 24.32 3.37 6.06
CA ARG A 276 24.92 2.04 5.85
C ARG A 276 24.94 1.67 4.35
N ARG A 277 23.84 1.89 3.63
CA ARG A 277 23.75 1.68 2.18
C ARG A 277 24.83 2.45 1.42
N LYS A 278 25.02 3.74 1.75
CA LYS A 278 26.08 4.58 1.16
C LYS A 278 27.49 4.08 1.49
N ARG A 279 27.72 3.53 2.70
CA ARG A 279 29.02 2.95 3.07
C ARG A 279 29.34 1.69 2.28
N ASN A 280 28.37 0.80 2.09
CA ASN A 280 28.56 -0.43 1.32
C ASN A 280 28.83 -0.12 -0.16
N LEU A 281 28.09 0.82 -0.75
CA LEU A 281 28.33 1.28 -2.13
C LEU A 281 29.73 1.89 -2.32
N ASN A 282 30.27 2.58 -1.29
CA ASN A 282 31.59 3.19 -1.35
C ASN A 282 32.75 2.21 -1.08
N GLN A 283 32.50 1.05 -0.45
CA GLN A 283 33.52 0.04 -0.18
C GLN A 283 33.78 -0.89 -1.38
N LEU A 284 32.79 -1.07 -2.27
CA LEU A 284 32.93 -1.85 -3.51
C LEU A 284 33.50 -1.05 -4.70
N GLY A 285 33.73 0.27 -4.53
CA GLY A 285 34.35 1.14 -5.53
C GLY A 285 35.88 1.29 -5.38
N LYS A 286 36.53 0.37 -4.65
CA LYS A 286 37.99 0.29 -4.49
C LYS A 286 38.52 -1.05 -4.98
#